data_AF-A0AAV4HA07-F1
#
_entry.id   AF-A0AAV4HA07-F1
#
_cell.length_a   1.000
_cell.length_b   1.000
_cell.length_c   1.000
_cell.angle_alpha   90.00
_cell.angle_beta   90.00
_cell.angle_gamma   90.00
#
_symmetry.space_group_name_H-M   'P 1'
#
loop_
_entity.id
_entity.type
_entity.pdbx_description
1 polymer ?
#
loop_
_entity_poly.entity_id
_entity_poly.type
_entity_poly.pdbx_seq_one_letter_code
_entity_poly.pdbx_strand_id
1 'polypeptide(L)'
;MHDSQSMGTIASLLCDLHVYKVPPDLWRENFNNILNNVVTETISIGIIRVPSETRLADLRDEIIQQLQPDDMGPRDWVFLRSVGRSLTRLRTKQEYQLKAKHFLPPVVSL
;
A
#
# COMPACT_ATOMS: atom_id res chain seq x y z
N MET A 1 -26.12 -24.13 30.15
CA MET A 1 -24.64 -24.08 30.11
C MET A 1 -24.28 -23.71 28.68
N HIS A 2 -24.32 -22.43 28.36
CA HIS A 2 -23.91 -21.92 27.06
C HIS A 2 -22.44 -21.52 27.20
N ASP A 3 -21.54 -22.35 26.67
CA ASP A 3 -20.16 -21.94 26.45
C ASP A 3 -20.17 -20.97 25.28
N SER A 4 -20.30 -19.70 25.60
CA SER A 4 -19.94 -18.59 24.74
C SER A 4 -18.45 -18.67 24.49
N GLN A 5 -18.09 -19.37 23.42
CA GLN A 5 -16.75 -19.37 22.87
C GLN A 5 -16.43 -17.92 22.50
N SER A 6 -15.68 -17.23 23.37
CA SER A 6 -15.13 -15.93 23.07
C SER A 6 -14.19 -16.11 21.89
N MET A 7 -14.68 -15.87 20.68
CA MET A 7 -13.84 -15.49 19.56
C MET A 7 -13.12 -14.24 20.03
N GLY A 8 -11.91 -14.44 20.58
CA GLY A 8 -10.99 -13.36 20.83
C GLY A 8 -10.85 -12.64 19.51
N THR A 9 -11.42 -11.44 19.41
CA THR A 9 -11.21 -10.53 18.31
C THR A 9 -9.70 -10.46 18.16
N ILE A 10 -9.14 -11.10 17.12
CA ILE A 10 -7.80 -10.75 16.68
C ILE A 10 -7.98 -9.30 16.28
N ALA A 11 -7.63 -8.37 17.18
CA ALA A 11 -7.60 -6.97 16.86
C ALA A 11 -6.70 -6.89 15.63
N SER A 12 -7.29 -6.66 14.45
CA SER A 12 -6.51 -6.52 13.24
C SER A 12 -5.63 -5.31 13.49
N LEU A 13 -4.34 -5.54 13.72
CA LEU A 13 -3.39 -4.45 13.92
C LEU A 13 -3.54 -3.54 12.69
N LEU A 14 -3.81 -2.27 12.91
CA LEU A 14 -3.90 -1.31 11.81
C LEU A 14 -2.48 -0.93 11.40
N CYS A 15 -2.26 -0.71 10.10
CA CYS A 15 -1.01 -0.18 9.57
C CYS A 15 -1.25 1.06 8.72
N ASP A 16 -0.27 1.95 8.76
CA ASP A 16 -0.27 3.19 7.99
C ASP A 16 0.51 2.98 6.69
N LEU A 17 -0.13 3.25 5.56
CA LEU A 17 0.49 3.26 4.24
C LEU A 17 0.60 4.71 3.76
N HIS A 18 1.80 5.11 3.40
CA HIS A 18 2.03 6.45 2.84
C HIS A 18 1.64 6.49 1.37
N VAL A 19 0.97 7.58 0.98
CA VAL A 19 0.58 7.84 -0.40
C VAL A 19 1.41 8.99 -0.94
N TYR A 20 2.04 8.76 -2.09
CA TYR A 20 2.90 9.74 -2.75
C TYR A 20 2.41 10.03 -4.15
N LYS A 21 2.50 11.30 -4.55
CA LYS A 21 2.46 11.72 -5.95
C LYS A 21 3.89 11.79 -6.47
N VAL A 22 4.19 10.93 -7.44
CA VAL A 22 5.51 10.85 -8.09
C VAL A 22 5.54 11.81 -9.29
N PRO A 23 6.45 12.79 -9.33
CA PRO A 23 6.69 13.60 -10.52
C PRO A 23 7.06 12.72 -11.73
N PRO A 24 6.54 13.00 -12.94
CA PRO A 24 6.79 12.16 -14.13
C PRO A 24 8.28 11.98 -14.48
N ASP A 25 9.10 13.00 -14.21
CA ASP A 25 10.54 13.02 -14.46
C ASP A 25 11.34 12.09 -13.53
N LEU A 26 10.81 11.76 -12.36
CA LEU A 26 11.43 10.77 -11.46
C LEU A 26 11.10 9.32 -11.87
N TRP A 27 10.03 9.14 -12.65
CA TRP A 27 9.56 7.82 -13.07
C TRP A 27 10.35 7.28 -14.26
N ARG A 28 10.92 6.08 -14.08
CA ARG A 28 11.72 5.42 -15.12
C ARG A 28 10.85 4.42 -15.88
N GLU A 29 10.21 4.87 -16.95
CA GLU A 29 9.24 4.08 -17.72
C GLU A 29 9.73 2.68 -18.11
N ASN A 30 10.95 2.58 -18.65
CA ASN A 30 11.54 1.32 -19.08
C ASN A 30 11.69 0.29 -17.94
N PHE A 31 11.74 0.75 -16.69
CA PHE A 31 11.95 -0.07 -15.50
C PHE A 31 10.73 -0.12 -14.58
N ASN A 32 9.68 0.67 -14.87
CA ASN A 32 8.50 0.85 -14.01
C ASN A 32 8.87 1.09 -12.53
N ASN A 33 9.84 1.98 -12.28
CA ASN A 33 10.35 2.25 -10.94
C ASN A 33 10.81 3.70 -10.72
N ILE A 34 11.05 4.04 -9.47
CA ILE A 34 11.85 5.19 -9.05
C ILE A 34 13.04 4.70 -8.22
N LEU A 35 14.13 5.47 -8.17
CA LEU A 35 15.28 5.16 -7.31
C LEU A 35 15.01 5.60 -5.87
N ASN A 36 15.52 4.85 -4.89
CA ASN A 36 15.31 5.15 -3.47
C ASN A 36 15.88 6.51 -3.07
N ASN A 37 16.98 6.94 -3.70
CA ASN A 37 17.65 8.21 -3.39
C ASN A 37 16.89 9.45 -3.87
N VAL A 38 15.86 9.30 -4.71
CA VAL A 38 15.02 10.41 -5.18
C VAL A 38 13.61 10.37 -4.56
N VAL A 39 13.34 9.46 -3.62
CA VAL A 39 12.03 9.36 -2.96
C VAL A 39 11.68 10.65 -2.20
N THR A 40 12.68 11.34 -1.65
CA THR A 40 12.52 12.63 -0.96
C THR A 40 12.06 13.76 -1.89
N GLU A 41 12.16 13.58 -3.20
CA GLU A 41 11.69 14.54 -4.21
C GLU A 41 10.23 14.26 -4.63
N THR A 42 9.62 13.19 -4.11
CA THR A 42 8.19 12.91 -4.29
C THR A 42 7.33 13.74 -3.33
N ILE A 43 6.06 13.94 -3.69
CA ILE A 43 5.13 14.73 -2.89
C ILE A 43 4.30 13.77 -2.04
N SER A 44 4.44 13.84 -0.72
CA SER A 44 3.53 13.14 0.20
C SER A 44 2.14 13.76 0.11
N ILE A 45 1.12 12.96 -0.21
CA ILE A 45 -0.28 13.43 -0.27
C ILE A 45 -1.09 12.97 0.93
N GLY A 46 -0.53 12.09 1.78
CA GLY A 46 -1.16 11.67 3.02
C GLY A 46 -0.83 10.24 3.40
N ILE A 47 -1.61 9.74 4.36
CA ILE A 47 -1.50 8.40 4.92
C ILE A 47 -2.89 7.78 4.91
N ILE A 48 -2.99 6.52 4.49
CA ILE A 48 -4.19 5.70 4.68
C ILE A 48 -3.93 4.66 5.76
N ARG A 49 -4.90 4.48 6.66
CA ARG A 49 -4.84 3.49 7.73
C ARG A 49 -5.72 2.31 7.37
N VAL A 50 -5.14 1.12 7.32
CA VAL A 50 -5.83 -0.11 6.87
C VAL A 50 -5.55 -1.27 7.82
N PRO A 51 -6.42 -2.30 7.89
CA PRO A 51 -6.08 -3.54 8.57
C PRO A 51 -4.83 -4.19 7.96
N SER A 52 -3.88 -4.58 8.81
CA SER A 52 -2.59 -5.15 8.40
C SER A 52 -2.70 -6.41 7.55
N GLU A 53 -3.79 -7.17 7.73
CA GLU A 53 -4.06 -8.41 6.99
C GLU A 53 -4.78 -8.20 5.64
N THR A 54 -5.21 -6.97 5.32
CA THR A 54 -5.87 -6.63 4.04
C THR A 54 -4.92 -6.87 2.87
N ARG A 55 -5.38 -7.59 1.84
CA ARG A 55 -4.61 -7.77 0.59
C ARG A 55 -4.61 -6.47 -0.20
N LEU A 56 -3.56 -6.24 -0.99
CA LEU A 56 -3.49 -5.04 -1.81
C LEU A 56 -4.57 -5.00 -2.89
N ALA A 57 -4.98 -6.16 -3.41
CA ALA A 57 -6.11 -6.25 -4.34
C ALA A 57 -7.41 -5.74 -3.68
N ASP A 58 -7.72 -6.24 -2.48
CA ASP A 58 -8.90 -5.80 -1.72
C ASP A 58 -8.82 -4.30 -1.39
N LEU A 59 -7.63 -3.80 -1.05
CA LEU A 59 -7.40 -2.36 -0.83
C LEU A 59 -7.59 -1.53 -2.09
N ARG A 60 -7.19 -2.03 -3.27
CA ARG A 60 -7.41 -1.34 -4.54
C ARG A 60 -8.90 -1.20 -4.83
N ASP A 61 -9.65 -2.27 -4.64
CA ASP A 61 -11.10 -2.28 -4.85
C ASP A 61 -11.78 -1.28 -3.90
N GLU A 62 -11.37 -1.23 -2.63
CA GLU A 62 -11.87 -0.27 -1.65
C GLU A 62 -11.55 1.19 -2.04
N ILE A 63 -10.30 1.48 -2.45
CA ILE A 63 -9.91 2.82 -2.91
C ILE A 63 -10.73 3.23 -4.14
N ILE A 64 -10.92 2.31 -5.09
CA ILE A 64 -11.75 2.52 -6.27
C ILE A 64 -13.19 2.84 -5.86
N GLN A 65 -13.78 2.02 -4.99
CA GLN A 65 -15.16 2.18 -4.55
C GLN A 65 -15.39 3.51 -3.79
N GLN A 66 -14.41 3.98 -3.03
CA GLN A 66 -14.51 5.25 -2.30
C GLN A 66 -14.26 6.48 -3.19
N LEU A 67 -13.41 6.39 -4.21
CA LEU A 67 -13.00 7.55 -5.02
C LEU A 67 -13.78 7.69 -6.35
N GLN A 68 -14.29 6.60 -6.92
CA GLN A 68 -15.04 6.63 -8.18
C GLN A 68 -16.42 7.30 -8.11
N PRO A 69 -17.17 7.30 -6.99
CA PRO A 69 -18.47 7.98 -6.93
C PRO A 69 -18.40 9.47 -7.31
N ASP A 70 -17.25 10.12 -7.07
CA ASP A 70 -17.08 11.55 -7.27
C ASP A 70 -16.22 11.94 -8.48
N ASP A 71 -15.67 10.97 -9.25
CA ASP A 71 -14.68 11.20 -10.35
C ASP A 71 -13.46 12.04 -9.92
N MET A 72 -13.19 12.14 -8.60
CA MET A 72 -12.10 12.94 -8.03
C MET A 72 -10.80 12.15 -7.89
N GLY A 73 -10.83 10.83 -8.15
CA GLY A 73 -9.68 9.94 -8.00
C GLY A 73 -8.69 10.00 -9.18
N PRO A 74 -7.41 9.64 -8.95
CA PRO A 74 -6.44 9.49 -10.03
C PRO A 74 -6.87 8.35 -10.97
N ARG A 75 -6.84 8.62 -12.30
CA ARG A 75 -7.16 7.62 -13.33
C ARG A 75 -6.27 6.39 -13.29
N ASP A 76 -5.01 6.57 -12.89
CA ASP A 76 -4.03 5.50 -12.75
C ASP A 76 -3.17 5.72 -11.50
N TRP A 77 -2.95 4.63 -10.76
CA TRP A 77 -2.06 4.60 -9.60
C TRP A 77 -1.52 3.18 -9.37
N VAL A 78 -0.35 3.10 -8.74
CA VAL A 78 0.37 1.83 -8.53
C VAL A 78 0.78 1.67 -7.08
N PHE A 79 0.78 0.43 -6.60
CA PHE A 79 1.52 0.10 -5.38
C PHE A 79 3.01 -0.05 -5.72
N LEU A 80 3.87 0.49 -4.86
CA LEU A 80 5.32 0.43 -5.01
C LEU A 80 5.95 -0.36 -3.87
N ARG A 81 6.84 -1.29 -4.21
CA ARG A 81 7.63 -2.05 -3.23
C ARG A 81 9.11 -1.76 -3.38
N SER A 82 9.81 -1.63 -2.27
CA SER A 82 11.28 -1.53 -2.26
C SER A 82 11.91 -2.85 -2.69
N VAL A 83 12.74 -2.79 -3.74
CA VAL A 83 13.53 -3.90 -4.29
C VAL A 83 14.93 -3.37 -4.60
N GLY A 84 15.91 -3.75 -3.79
CA GLY A 84 17.26 -3.22 -3.88
C GLY A 84 17.28 -1.69 -3.70
N ARG A 85 17.73 -0.97 -4.72
CA ARG A 85 17.88 0.50 -4.70
C ARG A 85 16.70 1.24 -5.33
N SER A 86 15.58 0.57 -5.58
CA SER A 86 14.43 1.15 -6.26
C SER A 86 13.11 0.83 -5.56
N LEU A 87 12.14 1.72 -5.69
CA LEU A 87 10.73 1.43 -5.47
C LEU A 87 10.11 1.03 -6.81
N THR A 88 9.70 -0.24 -6.93
CA THR A 88 9.23 -0.83 -8.19
C THR A 88 7.74 -1.07 -8.16
N ARG A 89 7.07 -0.84 -9.30
CA ARG A 89 5.65 -1.17 -9.52
C ARG A 89 5.36 -2.63 -9.18
N LEU A 90 4.32 -2.84 -8.39
CA LEU A 90 3.71 -4.15 -8.26
C LEU A 90 2.77 -4.44 -9.43
N ARG A 91 2.85 -5.67 -9.93
CA ARG A 91 1.91 -6.20 -10.92
C ARG A 91 0.66 -6.70 -10.22
N THR A 92 -0.47 -6.71 -10.92
CA THR A 92 -1.78 -7.16 -10.40
C THR A 92 -1.72 -8.52 -9.68
N LYS A 93 -1.00 -9.51 -10.23
CA LYS A 93 -0.82 -10.82 -9.56
C LYS A 93 -0.15 -10.72 -8.19
N GLN A 94 0.77 -9.78 -7.99
CA GLN A 94 1.44 -9.55 -6.71
C GLN A 94 0.51 -8.87 -5.71
N GLU A 95 -0.46 -8.08 -6.18
CA GLU A 95 -1.45 -7.45 -5.30
C GLU A 95 -2.34 -8.48 -4.58
N TYR A 96 -2.62 -9.61 -5.22
CA TYR A 96 -3.33 -10.75 -4.58
C TYR A 96 -2.47 -11.52 -3.57
N GLN A 97 -1.14 -11.46 -3.70
CA GLN A 97 -0.20 -12.20 -2.86
C GLN A 97 0.24 -11.40 -1.63
N LEU A 98 0.22 -10.07 -1.72
CA LEU A 98 0.73 -9.18 -0.70
C LEU A 98 -0.40 -8.57 0.13
N LYS A 99 -0.13 -8.48 1.43
CA LYS A 99 -0.92 -7.77 2.44
C LYS A 99 -0.27 -6.44 2.82
N ALA A 100 -1.06 -5.54 3.39
CA ALA A 100 -0.60 -4.21 3.82
C ALA A 100 0.58 -4.28 4.81
N LYS A 101 0.60 -5.25 5.72
CA LYS A 101 1.72 -5.47 6.66
C LYS A 101 3.09 -5.64 6.01
N HIS A 102 3.17 -6.08 4.76
CA HIS A 102 4.45 -6.27 4.08
C HIS A 102 5.14 -4.96 3.67
N PHE A 103 4.48 -3.82 3.89
CA PHE A 103 5.00 -2.47 3.64
C PHE A 103 5.44 -1.78 4.94
N LEU A 104 5.25 -2.43 6.08
CA LEU A 104 5.75 -1.94 7.34
C LEU A 104 7.29 -2.05 7.37
N PRO A 105 7.98 -1.12 8.06
CA PRO A 105 9.40 -1.25 8.32
C PRO A 105 9.71 -2.60 9.00
N PRO A 106 10.91 -3.17 8.77
CA PRO A 106 11.34 -4.35 9.52
C PRO A 106 11.23 -4.07 11.02
N VAL A 107 10.59 -4.96 11.75
CA VAL A 107 10.54 -4.86 13.21
C VAL A 107 11.95 -5.17 13.71
N VAL A 108 12.64 -4.17 14.26
CA VAL A 108 13.90 -4.43 14.97
C VAL A 108 13.52 -5.05 16.30
N SER A 109 13.74 -6.35 16.45
CA SER A 109 13.73 -6.99 17.76
C SER A 109 14.91 -6.43 18.56
N LEU A 110 14.61 -5.59 19.56
CA LEU A 110 15.59 -5.12 20.56
C LEU A 110 16.00 -6.26 21.48
#